data_AF-A0A7C5QCU4-F1
#
_entry.id   AF-A0A7C5QCU4-F1
#
_cell.length_a   1.000
_cell.length_b   1.000
_cell.length_c   1.000
_cell.angle_alpha   90.00
_cell.angle_beta   90.00
_cell.angle_gamma   90.00
#
_symmetry.space_group_name_H-M   'P 1'
#
loop_
_entity.id
_entity.type
_entity.pdbx_description
1 polymer ?
#
loop_
_entity_poly.entity_id
_entity_poly.type
_entity_poly.pdbx_seq_one_letter_code
_entity_poly.pdbx_strand_id
1 'polypeptide(L)' 'MNVASEEFITVVRKFLESKYGVVQLDVSRVYVRDDEVEAAGMFRREADRVWRRFTVLIDRKTMIVKAYGSR' A
#
# COMPACT_ATOMS: atom_id res chain seq x y z
N MET A 1 13.88 -6.17 -9.08
CA MET A 1 13.03 -5.69 -7.97
C MET A 1 13.56 -6.31 -6.70
N ASN A 2 13.66 -5.54 -5.61
CA ASN A 2 14.16 -6.05 -4.33
C ASN A 2 13.03 -6.86 -3.67
N VAL A 3 13.27 -8.12 -3.30
CA VAL A 3 12.24 -9.07 -2.82
C VAL A 3 11.46 -8.50 -1.63
N ALA A 4 12.12 -7.76 -0.74
CA ALA A 4 11.48 -7.09 0.40
C ALA A 4 10.38 -6.10 -0.03
N SER A 5 10.50 -5.45 -1.18
CA SER A 5 9.49 -4.50 -1.66
C SER A 5 8.20 -5.19 -2.12
N GLU A 6 8.28 -6.42 -2.64
CA GLU A 6 7.11 -7.16 -3.16
C GLU A 6 6.17 -7.62 -2.04
N GLU A 7 6.74 -8.01 -0.90
CA GLU A 7 6.04 -8.33 0.33
C GLU A 7 5.18 -7.15 0.82
N PHE A 8 5.78 -5.95 0.94
CA PHE A 8 5.06 -4.77 1.41
C PHE A 8 3.97 -4.34 0.42
N ILE A 9 4.24 -4.43 -0.88
CA ILE A 9 3.22 -4.17 -1.92
C ILE A 9 2.04 -5.14 -1.77
N THR A 10 2.29 -6.41 -1.45
CA THR A 10 1.24 -7.40 -1.21
C THR A 10 0.38 -7.03 0.01
N VAL A 11 0.99 -6.57 1.10
CA VAL A 11 0.25 -6.09 2.29
C VAL A 11 -0.59 -4.86 1.96
N VAL A 12 -0.02 -3.87 1.26
CA VAL A 12 -0.77 -2.69 0.79
C VAL A 12 -1.96 -3.11 -0.07
N ARG A 13 -1.75 -4.01 -1.03
CA ARG A 13 -2.82 -4.51 -1.90
C ARG A 13 -3.93 -5.16 -1.08
N LYS A 14 -3.62 -6.13 -0.22
CA LYS A 14 -4.60 -6.82 0.62
C LYS A 14 -5.40 -5.84 1.50
N PHE A 15 -4.71 -4.84 2.05
CA PHE A 15 -5.35 -3.81 2.87
C PHE A 15 -6.26 -2.89 2.06
N LEU A 16 -5.88 -2.48 0.86
CA LEU A 16 -6.74 -1.67 -0.01
C LEU A 16 -7.92 -2.50 -0.53
N GLU A 17 -7.68 -3.76 -0.89
CA GLU A 17 -8.72 -4.66 -1.39
C GLU A 17 -9.78 -4.97 -0.33
N SER A 18 -9.38 -5.12 0.94
CA SER A 18 -10.34 -5.31 2.05
C SER A 18 -11.24 -4.09 2.30
N LYS A 19 -10.82 -2.89 1.88
CA LYS A 19 -11.58 -1.64 2.04
C LYS A 19 -12.41 -1.26 0.82
N TYR A 20 -11.89 -1.55 -0.38
CA TYR A 20 -12.42 -0.98 -1.62
C TYR A 20 -12.83 -2.04 -2.66
N GLY A 21 -12.68 -3.33 -2.35
CA GLY A 21 -12.84 -4.42 -3.33
C GLY A 21 -11.63 -4.51 -4.26
N VAL A 22 -11.78 -5.12 -5.44
CA VAL A 22 -10.68 -5.28 -6.39
C VAL A 22 -10.12 -3.90 -6.80
N VAL A 23 -8.81 -3.71 -6.63
CA VAL A 23 -8.11 -2.47 -6.99
C VAL A 23 -6.96 -2.69 -7.95
N GLN A 24 -6.74 -1.70 -8.80
CA GLN A 24 -5.46 -1.49 -9.47
C GLN A 24 -4.56 -0.65 -8.57
N LEU A 25 -3.30 -1.04 -8.49
CA LEU A 25 -2.32 -0.48 -7.56
C LEU A 25 -1.03 -0.15 -8.32
N ASP A 26 -0.55 1.08 -8.12
CA ASP A 26 0.75 1.54 -8.58
C ASP A 26 1.50 2.13 -7.39
N VAL A 27 2.51 1.40 -6.89
CA VAL A 27 3.33 1.83 -5.75
C VAL A 27 4.57 2.52 -6.27
N SER A 28 4.64 3.84 -6.07
CA SER A 28 5.75 4.66 -6.58
C SER A 28 6.90 4.81 -5.58
N ARG A 29 6.64 4.61 -4.29
CA ARG A 29 7.66 4.71 -3.23
C ARG A 29 7.42 3.68 -2.14
N VAL A 30 8.50 3.04 -1.74
CA VAL A 30 8.60 2.27 -0.49
C VAL A 30 9.81 2.81 0.27
N TYR A 31 9.57 3.31 1.48
CA TYR A 31 10.61 3.79 2.39
C TYR A 31 10.61 2.93 3.64
N VAL A 32 11.77 2.34 3.95
CA VAL A 32 11.96 1.51 5.14
C VAL A 32 12.72 2.33 6.17
N ARG A 33 12.16 2.47 7.37
CA ARG A 33 12.80 3.16 8.49
C ARG A 33 12.57 2.39 9.78
N ASP A 34 13.65 1.97 10.41
CA ASP A 34 13.63 1.22 11.67
C ASP A 34 12.72 -0.02 11.56
N ASP A 35 11.63 -0.03 12.34
CA ASP A 35 10.61 -1.09 12.39
C ASP A 35 9.37 -0.77 11.56
N GLU A 36 9.40 0.29 10.73
CA GLU A 36 8.27 0.72 9.92
C GLU A 36 8.60 0.78 8.43
N VAL A 37 7.56 0.54 7.62
CA VAL A 37 7.60 0.71 6.18
C VAL A 37 6.50 1.64 5.75
N GLU A 38 6.87 2.75 5.15
CA GLU A 38 5.95 3.66 4.49
C GLU A 38 5.88 3.32 2.99
N ALA A 39 4.69 2.96 2.51
CA ALA A 39 4.41 2.76 1.11
C ALA A 39 3.46 3.83 0.61
N ALA A 40 3.81 4.47 -0.51
CA ALA A 40 3.01 5.50 -1.13
C ALA A 40 2.86 5.25 -2.63
N GLY A 41 1.73 5.69 -3.18
CA GLY A 41 1.42 5.48 -4.58
C GLY A 41 0.03 5.93 -4.96
N MET A 42 -0.51 5.31 -5.99
CA MET A 42 -1.87 5.50 -6.43
C MET A 42 -2.62 4.18 -6.50
N PHE A 43 -3.93 4.24 -6.26
CA PHE A 43 -4.83 3.13 -6.49
C PHE A 43 -6.13 3.60 -7.13
N ARG A 44 -6.82 2.70 -7.81
CA ARG A 44 -8.21 2.90 -8.22
C ARG A 44 -8.97 1.60 -8.06
N ARG A 45 -10.26 1.69 -7.75
CA ARG A 45 -11.16 0.53 -7.90
C ARG A 45 -11.27 0.19 -9.38
N GLU A 46 -11.48 -1.08 -9.70
CA GLU A 46 -11.58 -1.50 -11.10
C GLU A 46 -12.73 -0.78 -11.86
N ALA A 47 -13.83 -0.53 -11.16
CA ALA A 47 -14.97 0.24 -11.68
C ALA A 47 -14.73 1.77 -11.74
N ASP A 48 -13.70 2.28 -11.07
CA ASP A 48 -13.41 3.71 -11.00
C ASP A 48 -12.49 4.14 -12.15
N ARG A 49 -12.78 5.32 -12.72
CA ARG A 49 -11.88 5.98 -13.70
C ARG A 49 -10.79 6.82 -13.04
N VAL A 50 -10.96 7.17 -11.77
CA VAL A 50 -10.10 8.12 -11.06
C VAL A 50 -9.11 7.39 -10.17
N TRP A 51 -7.83 7.73 -10.33
CA TRP A 51 -6.77 7.31 -9.42
C TRP A 51 -6.75 8.20 -8.19
N ARG A 52 -6.62 7.57 -7.01
CA ARG A 52 -6.46 8.23 -5.71
C ARG A 52 -5.06 7.99 -5.20
N ARG A 53 -4.47 9.00 -4.57
CA ARG A 53 -3.18 8.84 -3.90
C ARG A 53 -3.39 8.14 -2.57
N PHE A 54 -2.42 7.34 -2.15
CA PHE A 54 -2.41 6.74 -0.83
C PHE A 54 -1.04 6.83 -0.17
N THR A 55 -1.06 6.75 1.16
CA THR A 55 0.09 6.45 2.00
C THR A 55 -0.35 5.41 3.03
N VAL A 56 0.44 4.35 3.19
CA VAL A 56 0.24 3.28 4.16
C VAL A 56 1.51 3.15 5.00
N LEU A 57 1.34 3.08 6.31
CA LEU A 57 2.42 2.77 7.25
C LEU A 57 2.22 1.33 7.75
N ILE A 58 3.24 0.49 7.59
CA ILE A 58 3.24 -0.93 7.93
C ILE A 58 4.26 -1.16 9.04
N ASP A 59 3.87 -1.91 10.07
CA ASP A 59 4.81 -2.47 11.03
C ASP A 59 5.61 -3.60 10.36
N ARG A 60 6.93 -3.43 10.25
CA ARG A 60 7.81 -4.35 9.51
C ARG A 60 7.90 -5.73 10.15
N LYS A 61 7.69 -5.86 11.46
CA LYS A 61 7.82 -7.13 12.19
C LYS A 61 6.54 -7.95 12.11
N THR A 62 5.38 -7.29 12.18
CA THR A 62 4.08 -7.95 12.23
C THR A 62 3.33 -7.95 10.90
N MET A 63 3.79 -7.14 9.93
CA MET A 63 3.13 -6.93 8.63
C MET A 63 1.73 -6.33 8.75
N ILE A 64 1.44 -5.65 9.86
CA ILE A 64 0.15 -5.01 10.13
C ILE A 64 0.20 -3.55 9.68
N VAL A 65 -0.87 -3.10 9.02
CA VAL A 65 -1.04 -1.67 8.69
C VAL A 65 -1.35 -0.87 9.94
N LYS A 66 -0.46 0.06 10.30
CA LYS A 66 -0.59 0.96 11.45
C LYS A 66 -1.37 2.22 11.12
N ALA A 67 -1.18 2.76 9.91
CA ALA A 67 -1.83 4.00 9.47
C ALA A 67 -2.13 3.97 7.98
N TYR A 68 -3.19 4.70 7.59
CA TYR A 68 -3.59 4.85 6.21
C TYR A 68 -4.17 6.25 5.95
N GLY A 69 -3.70 6.89 4.88
CA GLY A 69 -4.30 8.10 4.33
C GLY A 69 -4.53 7.94 2.83
N SER A 70 -5.64 8.49 2.34
CA SER A 70 -5.88 8.66 0.90
C SER A 70 -6.48 10.01 0.57
N ARG A 71 -6.19 10.48 -0.65
CA ARG A 71 -6.64 11.76 -1.20
C ARG A 71 -6.89 11.63 -2.69
#